data_AF-A0A3M7B0N9-F1
#
_entry.id   AF-A0A3M7B0N9-F1
#
_cell.length_a   1.000
_cell.length_b   1.000
_cell.length_c   1.000
_cell.angle_alpha   90.00
_cell.angle_beta   90.00
_cell.angle_gamma   90.00
#
_symmetry.space_group_name_H-M   'P 1'
#
loop_
_entity.id
_entity.type
_entity.pdbx_description
1 polymer ?
#
loop_
_entity_poly.entity_id
_entity_poly.type
_entity_poly.pdbx_seq_one_letter_code
_entity_poly.pdbx_strand_id
1 'polypeptide(L)'
;FAHAAEYLEKAGYDGIQLHGAHGYLLAQFLSPTTNLRTDQYGGSLANRARLILEIAQEIRSRTSPSFILGIKLNSVEFQDRGFDPEEAKQLCAMLEENRFDFVELSGGTYESLAFVHKRESSKRREAFFMEFADLIAPALTKTRTYVTGGFKTVGAMVNALNTVDGVGLARPVCQEPRFCADVLAGKVKGAIKMQLDNDNFGITNVAAGTQIRQMGKDQEPIDLSKGENVDAFMKDMGTWADKMGKDSEMQNYGYIDISSAAAVPYGGASV
;
A
#
# COMPACT_ATOMS: atom_id res chain seq x y z
N PHE A 1 -3.11 -8.10 -17.70
CA PHE A 1 -2.22 -8.57 -16.61
C PHE A 1 -1.00 -9.30 -17.15
N ALA A 2 -1.13 -10.49 -17.74
CA ALA A 2 0.04 -11.28 -18.17
C ALA A 2 0.97 -10.57 -19.17
N HIS A 3 0.42 -9.84 -20.15
CA HIS A 3 1.23 -9.01 -21.04
C HIS A 3 2.06 -7.95 -20.29
N ALA A 4 1.49 -7.35 -19.23
CA ALA A 4 2.22 -6.38 -18.42
C ALA A 4 3.34 -7.07 -17.61
N ALA A 5 3.11 -8.26 -17.07
CA ALA A 5 4.13 -9.03 -16.38
C ALA A 5 5.30 -9.41 -17.30
N GLU A 6 5.00 -9.91 -18.50
CA GLU A 6 6.00 -10.21 -19.54
C GLU A 6 6.79 -8.94 -19.93
N TYR A 7 6.11 -7.80 -20.05
CA TYR A 7 6.78 -6.52 -20.33
C TYR A 7 7.70 -6.08 -19.17
N LEU A 8 7.24 -6.18 -17.92
CA LEU A 8 8.01 -5.85 -16.73
C LEU A 8 9.28 -6.70 -16.63
N GLU A 9 9.16 -8.00 -16.88
CA GLU A 9 10.32 -8.90 -16.90
C GLU A 9 11.33 -8.50 -17.98
N LYS A 10 10.86 -8.23 -19.21
CA LYS A 10 11.73 -7.74 -20.31
C LYS A 10 12.37 -6.40 -20.00
N ALA A 11 11.73 -5.57 -19.19
CA ALA A 11 12.24 -4.29 -18.72
C ALA A 11 13.21 -4.42 -17.52
N GLY A 12 13.42 -5.62 -17.00
CA GLY A 12 14.36 -5.89 -15.91
C GLY A 12 13.78 -5.76 -14.50
N TYR A 13 12.47 -5.72 -14.33
CA TYR A 13 11.84 -5.83 -13.01
C TYR A 13 11.92 -7.25 -12.48
N ASP A 14 12.14 -7.39 -11.18
CA ASP A 14 12.19 -8.71 -10.51
C ASP A 14 10.83 -9.40 -10.42
N GLY A 15 9.72 -8.67 -10.58
CA GLY A 15 8.38 -9.23 -10.42
C GLY A 15 7.22 -8.27 -10.64
N ILE A 16 6.02 -8.77 -10.34
CA ILE A 16 4.76 -8.04 -10.33
C ILE A 16 3.98 -8.34 -9.04
N GLN A 17 3.26 -7.34 -8.53
CA GLN A 17 2.26 -7.52 -7.49
C GLN A 17 0.87 -7.24 -8.05
N LEU A 18 -0.03 -8.23 -7.95
CA LEU A 18 -1.44 -8.04 -8.28
C LEU A 18 -2.14 -7.22 -7.21
N HIS A 19 -2.93 -6.23 -7.61
CA HIS A 19 -3.69 -5.41 -6.66
C HIS A 19 -5.11 -5.99 -6.44
N GLY A 20 -5.23 -6.91 -5.48
CA GLY A 20 -6.48 -7.50 -5.00
C GLY A 20 -7.03 -6.86 -3.73
N ALA A 21 -6.91 -5.53 -3.60
CA ALA A 21 -7.31 -4.82 -2.39
C ALA A 21 -7.95 -3.45 -2.71
N HIS A 22 -8.34 -2.71 -1.66
CA HIS A 22 -8.83 -1.34 -1.71
C HIS A 22 -10.08 -1.09 -2.58
N GLY A 23 -10.83 -2.16 -2.90
CA GLY A 23 -12.05 -2.06 -3.72
C GLY A 23 -11.78 -1.92 -5.22
N TYR A 24 -10.55 -2.17 -5.69
CA TYR A 24 -10.27 -2.25 -7.12
C TYR A 24 -10.82 -3.56 -7.74
N LEU A 25 -10.63 -3.74 -9.05
CA LEU A 25 -11.23 -4.83 -9.83
C LEU A 25 -11.09 -6.22 -9.19
N LEU A 26 -9.89 -6.64 -8.81
CA LEU A 26 -9.67 -7.98 -8.28
C LEU A 26 -10.27 -8.16 -6.88
N ALA A 27 -10.25 -7.09 -6.07
CA ALA A 27 -10.95 -7.02 -4.79
C ALA A 27 -12.48 -7.16 -4.99
N GLN A 28 -13.04 -6.49 -6.00
CA GLN A 28 -14.48 -6.58 -6.29
C GLN A 28 -14.91 -8.00 -6.68
N PHE A 29 -14.07 -8.75 -7.39
CA PHE A 29 -14.34 -10.15 -7.71
C PHE A 29 -14.25 -11.06 -6.49
N LEU A 30 -13.25 -10.85 -5.63
CA LEU A 30 -13.05 -11.67 -4.44
C LEU A 30 -14.16 -11.46 -3.39
N SER A 31 -14.57 -10.21 -3.20
CA SER A 31 -15.57 -9.83 -2.20
C SER A 31 -16.98 -10.32 -2.56
N PRO A 32 -17.69 -10.98 -1.63
CA PRO A 32 -19.05 -11.44 -1.87
C PRO A 32 -20.09 -10.33 -1.68
N THR A 33 -19.69 -9.10 -1.30
CA THR A 33 -20.61 -7.94 -1.22
C THR A 33 -20.71 -7.21 -2.56
N THR A 34 -19.65 -7.23 -3.36
CA THR A 34 -19.59 -6.61 -4.68
C THR A 34 -19.79 -7.62 -5.82
N ASN A 35 -19.32 -8.86 -5.65
CA ASN A 35 -19.50 -9.91 -6.65
C ASN A 35 -20.84 -10.64 -6.46
N LEU A 36 -21.87 -10.11 -7.12
CA LEU A 36 -23.23 -10.70 -7.14
C LEU A 36 -23.49 -11.55 -8.39
N ARG A 37 -22.43 -11.98 -9.08
CA ARG A 37 -22.57 -12.79 -10.30
C ARG A 37 -23.10 -14.19 -9.95
N THR A 38 -23.85 -14.75 -10.88
CA THR A 38 -24.41 -16.11 -10.80
C THR A 38 -23.74 -17.09 -11.78
N ASP A 39 -22.73 -16.62 -12.52
CA ASP A 39 -21.93 -17.43 -13.42
C ASP A 39 -20.70 -18.04 -12.73
N GLN A 40 -19.80 -18.62 -13.51
CA GLN A 40 -18.60 -19.30 -12.99
C GLN A 40 -17.58 -18.37 -12.28
N TYR A 41 -17.80 -17.05 -12.27
CA TYR A 41 -16.96 -16.08 -11.58
C TYR A 41 -17.60 -15.51 -10.31
N GLY A 42 -18.79 -15.98 -9.90
CA GLY A 42 -19.47 -15.56 -8.68
C GLY A 42 -19.99 -16.73 -7.83
N GLY A 43 -20.61 -16.40 -6.69
CA GLY A 43 -21.09 -17.40 -5.74
C GLY A 43 -19.99 -17.89 -4.80
N SER A 44 -19.46 -19.10 -5.00
CA SER A 44 -18.47 -19.72 -4.11
C SER A 44 -17.11 -18.99 -4.12
N LEU A 45 -16.30 -19.15 -3.07
CA LEU A 45 -14.95 -18.58 -3.03
C LEU A 45 -14.12 -18.98 -4.25
N ALA A 46 -14.14 -20.26 -4.63
CA ALA A 46 -13.40 -20.76 -5.79
C ALA A 46 -13.78 -20.02 -7.09
N ASN A 47 -15.05 -19.70 -7.29
CA ASN A 47 -15.50 -18.93 -8.44
C ASN A 47 -15.10 -17.45 -8.34
N ARG A 48 -15.21 -16.85 -7.16
CA ARG A 48 -14.82 -15.45 -6.92
C ARG A 48 -13.31 -15.23 -7.09
N ALA A 49 -12.49 -16.18 -6.63
CA ALA A 49 -11.05 -16.16 -6.79
C ALA A 49 -10.60 -16.54 -8.22
N ARG A 50 -11.46 -17.16 -9.03
CA ARG A 50 -11.12 -17.72 -10.35
C ARG A 50 -10.34 -16.75 -11.23
N LEU A 51 -10.81 -15.50 -11.34
CA LEU A 51 -10.15 -14.48 -12.17
C LEU A 51 -8.70 -14.22 -11.72
N ILE A 52 -8.46 -14.17 -10.41
CA ILE A 52 -7.12 -13.97 -9.84
C ILE A 52 -6.21 -15.16 -10.18
N LEU A 53 -6.73 -16.38 -10.05
CA LEU A 53 -5.96 -17.60 -10.31
C LEU A 53 -5.66 -17.77 -11.79
N GLU A 54 -6.61 -17.49 -12.69
CA GLU A 54 -6.40 -17.50 -14.14
C GLU A 54 -5.36 -16.44 -14.55
N ILE A 55 -5.40 -15.25 -13.96
CA ILE A 55 -4.37 -14.22 -14.17
C ILE A 55 -3.00 -14.72 -13.71
N ALA A 56 -2.91 -15.33 -12.53
CA ALA A 56 -1.66 -15.87 -11.99
C ALA A 56 -1.07 -16.96 -12.90
N GLN A 57 -1.90 -17.90 -13.34
CA GLN A 57 -1.50 -18.98 -14.26
C GLN A 57 -0.97 -18.42 -15.58
N GLU A 58 -1.64 -17.41 -16.13
CA GLU A 58 -1.22 -16.79 -17.40
C GLU A 58 0.03 -15.91 -17.24
N ILE A 59 0.28 -15.32 -16.06
CA ILE A 59 1.56 -14.68 -15.76
C ILE A 59 2.67 -15.74 -15.71
N ARG A 60 2.43 -16.85 -15.00
CA ARG A 60 3.39 -17.95 -14.87
C ARG A 60 3.68 -18.66 -16.19
N SER A 61 2.76 -18.64 -17.16
CA SER A 61 3.00 -19.22 -18.49
C SER A 61 3.88 -18.33 -19.39
N ARG A 62 3.98 -17.04 -19.09
CA ARG A 62 4.67 -16.03 -19.91
C ARG A 62 5.96 -15.48 -19.30
N THR A 63 6.24 -15.78 -18.04
CA THR A 63 7.38 -15.25 -17.31
C THR A 63 8.31 -16.36 -16.83
N SER A 64 9.57 -16.03 -16.54
CA SER A 64 10.52 -17.02 -16.02
C SER A 64 10.11 -17.53 -14.63
N PRO A 65 10.56 -18.73 -14.22
CA PRO A 65 10.30 -19.26 -12.89
C PRO A 65 10.81 -18.38 -11.74
N SER A 66 11.79 -17.50 -12.01
CA SER A 66 12.37 -16.56 -11.03
C SER A 66 11.61 -15.24 -10.92
N PHE A 67 10.71 -14.93 -11.86
CA PHE A 67 9.93 -13.68 -11.82
C PHE A 67 8.96 -13.72 -10.64
N ILE A 68 9.03 -12.74 -9.74
CA ILE A 68 8.24 -12.74 -8.50
C ILE A 68 6.77 -12.39 -8.83
N LEU A 69 5.83 -13.18 -8.31
CA LEU A 69 4.38 -12.93 -8.37
C LEU A 69 3.83 -12.76 -6.96
N GLY A 70 3.51 -11.53 -6.59
CA GLY A 70 2.82 -11.20 -5.36
C GLY A 70 1.35 -10.86 -5.55
N ILE A 71 0.60 -10.84 -4.46
CA ILE A 71 -0.75 -10.23 -4.43
C ILE A 71 -0.95 -9.42 -3.15
N LYS A 72 -1.53 -8.23 -3.29
CA LYS A 72 -2.02 -7.44 -2.16
C LYS A 72 -3.48 -7.74 -1.91
N LEU A 73 -3.86 -8.07 -0.68
CA LEU A 73 -5.22 -8.41 -0.27
C LEU A 73 -5.75 -7.48 0.81
N ASN A 74 -7.07 -7.30 0.83
CA ASN A 74 -7.77 -6.45 1.78
C ASN A 74 -8.28 -7.24 2.98
N SER A 75 -7.99 -6.78 4.19
CA SER A 75 -8.51 -7.36 5.43
C SER A 75 -9.99 -7.05 5.67
N VAL A 76 -10.54 -6.03 5.00
CA VAL A 76 -11.90 -5.50 5.26
C VAL A 76 -12.98 -6.21 4.43
N GLU A 77 -12.61 -6.89 3.34
CA GLU A 77 -13.58 -7.62 2.48
C GLU A 77 -14.29 -8.77 3.20
N PHE A 78 -13.81 -9.13 4.38
CA PHE A 78 -14.35 -10.15 5.26
C PHE A 78 -15.16 -9.58 6.44
N GLN A 79 -15.40 -8.27 6.54
CA GLN A 79 -15.97 -7.65 7.75
C GLN A 79 -17.50 -7.51 7.73
N ASP A 80 -18.14 -7.27 6.58
CA ASP A 80 -19.58 -6.97 6.53
C ASP A 80 -20.50 -8.18 6.78
N ARG A 81 -19.96 -9.41 6.66
CA ARG A 81 -20.68 -10.66 7.01
C ARG A 81 -19.98 -11.49 8.10
N GLY A 82 -18.96 -10.92 8.74
CA GLY A 82 -18.10 -11.62 9.68
C GLY A 82 -16.97 -12.34 8.96
N PHE A 83 -15.80 -12.28 9.59
CA PHE A 83 -14.59 -12.94 9.13
C PHE A 83 -14.82 -14.45 9.15
N ASP A 84 -14.62 -15.13 8.02
CA ASP A 84 -14.61 -16.59 7.96
C ASP A 84 -13.14 -17.09 7.86
N PRO A 85 -12.55 -17.54 8.98
CA PRO A 85 -11.20 -18.10 8.98
C PRO A 85 -11.03 -19.29 8.04
N GLU A 86 -12.10 -20.05 7.78
CA GLU A 86 -12.04 -21.18 6.88
C GLU A 86 -11.96 -20.73 5.42
N GLU A 87 -12.71 -19.69 5.06
CA GLU A 87 -12.61 -19.06 3.74
C GLU A 87 -11.21 -18.45 3.52
N ALA A 88 -10.63 -17.83 4.56
CA ALA A 88 -9.27 -17.29 4.51
C ALA A 88 -8.20 -18.39 4.28
N LYS A 89 -8.32 -19.53 4.98
CA LYS A 89 -7.44 -20.70 4.77
C LYS A 89 -7.58 -21.29 3.36
N GLN A 90 -8.81 -21.40 2.86
CA GLN A 90 -9.06 -21.88 1.50
C GLN A 90 -8.42 -20.95 0.46
N LEU A 91 -8.55 -19.63 0.64
CA LEU A 91 -7.88 -18.66 -0.21
C LEU A 91 -6.36 -18.82 -0.14
N CYS A 92 -5.78 -18.96 1.06
CA CYS A 92 -4.35 -19.20 1.22
C CYS A 92 -3.88 -20.44 0.45
N ALA A 93 -4.60 -21.56 0.58
CA ALA A 93 -4.30 -22.79 -0.16
C ALA A 93 -4.36 -22.56 -1.68
N MET A 94 -5.40 -21.90 -2.18
CA MET A 94 -5.52 -21.56 -3.61
C MET A 94 -4.34 -20.71 -4.11
N LEU A 95 -3.88 -19.75 -3.30
CA LEU A 95 -2.72 -18.91 -3.65
C LEU A 95 -1.41 -19.71 -3.67
N GLU A 96 -1.20 -20.61 -2.70
CA GLU A 96 -0.01 -21.49 -2.69
C GLU A 96 0.00 -22.44 -3.90
N GLU A 97 -1.14 -23.06 -4.21
CA GLU A 97 -1.30 -23.94 -5.35
C GLU A 97 -1.02 -23.24 -6.69
N ASN A 98 -1.33 -21.94 -6.77
CA ASN A 98 -1.07 -21.10 -7.94
C ASN A 98 0.27 -20.37 -7.88
N ARG A 99 1.15 -20.75 -6.94
CA ARG A 99 2.54 -20.27 -6.82
C ARG A 99 2.64 -18.76 -6.72
N PHE A 100 1.88 -18.14 -5.83
CA PHE A 100 2.21 -16.79 -5.38
C PHE A 100 3.46 -16.85 -4.49
N ASP A 101 4.42 -15.95 -4.70
CA ASP A 101 5.64 -15.89 -3.90
C ASP A 101 5.41 -15.14 -2.59
N PHE A 102 4.52 -14.14 -2.59
CA PHE A 102 4.11 -13.45 -1.39
C PHE A 102 2.68 -12.89 -1.44
N VAL A 103 2.07 -12.77 -0.25
CA VAL A 103 0.83 -12.05 -0.01
C VAL A 103 1.13 -10.84 0.86
N GLU A 104 0.65 -9.67 0.47
CA GLU A 104 0.73 -8.46 1.27
C GLU A 104 -0.65 -8.06 1.80
N LEU A 105 -0.79 -8.01 3.11
CA LEU A 105 -2.03 -7.67 3.78
C LEU A 105 -2.11 -6.16 4.00
N SER A 106 -3.22 -5.58 3.54
CA SER A 106 -3.61 -4.19 3.74
C SER A 106 -5.05 -4.13 4.22
N GLY A 107 -5.61 -2.93 4.41
CA GLY A 107 -7.02 -2.78 4.74
C GLY A 107 -7.63 -1.46 4.26
N GLY A 108 -8.96 -1.44 4.18
CA GLY A 108 -9.78 -0.29 3.79
C GLY A 108 -10.24 -0.35 2.34
N THR A 109 -11.21 0.48 1.98
CA THR A 109 -11.68 0.69 0.60
C THR A 109 -11.92 2.19 0.36
N TYR A 110 -12.15 2.61 -0.88
CA TYR A 110 -12.55 4.00 -1.16
C TYR A 110 -13.94 4.34 -0.60
N GLU A 111 -14.81 3.35 -0.40
CA GLU A 111 -16.13 3.50 0.22
C GLU A 111 -16.05 3.59 1.76
N SER A 112 -15.03 2.95 2.34
CA SER A 112 -14.74 2.97 3.78
C SER A 112 -13.24 2.96 3.99
N LEU A 113 -12.64 4.16 4.03
CA LEU A 113 -11.21 4.31 4.23
C LEU A 113 -10.84 3.70 5.60
N ALA A 114 -9.93 2.71 5.62
CA ALA A 114 -9.45 2.10 6.88
C ALA A 114 -8.76 3.09 7.82
N PHE A 115 -8.39 4.27 7.30
CA PHE A 115 -7.78 5.36 8.04
C PHE A 115 -8.80 6.23 8.80
N VAL A 116 -10.11 6.07 8.55
CA VAL A 116 -11.18 6.74 9.31
C VAL A 116 -11.46 5.91 10.56
N HIS A 117 -10.69 6.18 11.61
CA HIS A 117 -10.71 5.42 12.85
C HIS A 117 -12.00 5.66 13.65
N LYS A 118 -12.79 4.59 13.86
CA LYS A 118 -13.98 4.62 14.74
C LYS A 118 -13.67 4.36 16.23
N ARG A 119 -12.43 3.97 16.61
CA ARG A 119 -12.04 3.66 18.00
C ARG A 119 -10.63 4.15 18.35
N GLU A 120 -10.48 4.80 19.53
CA GLU A 120 -9.22 5.30 20.10
C GLU A 120 -8.13 4.23 20.28
N SER A 121 -8.51 2.99 20.63
CA SER A 121 -7.56 1.88 20.80
C SER A 121 -6.88 1.45 19.50
N SER A 122 -7.56 1.64 18.35
CA SER A 122 -7.00 1.43 17.01
C SER A 122 -6.06 2.57 16.59
N LYS A 123 -6.24 3.78 17.12
CA LYS A 123 -5.29 4.91 16.92
C LYS A 123 -3.97 4.69 17.66
N ARG A 124 -4.02 4.04 18.82
CA ARG A 124 -2.85 3.79 19.68
C ARG A 124 -2.00 2.58 19.25
N ARG A 125 -2.59 1.62 18.53
CA ARG A 125 -1.87 0.45 18.01
C ARG A 125 -1.37 0.75 16.59
N GLU A 126 -0.05 0.88 16.41
CA GLU A 126 0.57 0.71 15.10
C GLU A 126 0.27 -0.71 14.60
N ALA A 127 0.27 -0.94 13.28
CA ALA A 127 -0.06 -2.22 12.65
C ALA A 127 -1.57 -2.56 12.63
N PHE A 128 -2.33 -1.80 11.84
CA PHE A 128 -3.80 -1.85 11.77
C PHE A 128 -4.40 -3.22 11.41
N PHE A 129 -3.62 -4.10 10.81
CA PHE A 129 -4.10 -5.35 10.19
C PHE A 129 -3.50 -6.62 10.80
N MET A 130 -2.85 -6.51 11.97
CA MET A 130 -2.20 -7.65 12.62
C MET A 130 -3.19 -8.74 13.04
N GLU A 131 -4.38 -8.39 13.53
CA GLU A 131 -5.41 -9.37 13.91
C GLU A 131 -5.81 -10.27 12.72
N PHE A 132 -5.76 -9.73 11.49
CA PHE A 132 -5.98 -10.51 10.27
C PHE A 132 -4.73 -11.28 9.84
N ALA A 133 -3.55 -10.67 9.99
CA ALA A 133 -2.28 -11.34 9.73
C ALA A 133 -2.09 -12.59 10.61
N ASP A 134 -2.49 -12.53 11.88
CA ASP A 134 -2.44 -13.66 12.83
C ASP A 134 -3.29 -14.86 12.37
N LEU A 135 -4.32 -14.62 11.53
CA LEU A 135 -5.20 -15.67 11.02
C LEU A 135 -4.71 -16.25 9.69
N ILE A 136 -4.12 -15.41 8.83
CA ILE A 136 -3.64 -15.81 7.49
C ILE A 136 -2.24 -16.39 7.53
N ALA A 137 -1.30 -15.72 8.21
CA ALA A 137 0.12 -16.07 8.13
C ALA A 137 0.39 -17.54 8.49
N PRO A 138 -0.24 -18.14 9.52
CA PRO A 138 -0.02 -19.56 9.84
C PRO A 138 -0.51 -20.55 8.77
N ALA A 139 -1.40 -20.13 7.86
CA ALA A 139 -1.93 -20.98 6.79
C ALA A 139 -1.04 -20.96 5.53
N LEU A 140 -0.07 -20.04 5.44
CA LEU A 140 0.87 -19.94 4.33
C LEU A 140 2.20 -20.59 4.75
N THR A 141 2.64 -21.61 4.00
CA THR A 141 3.83 -22.42 4.30
C THR A 141 4.95 -22.24 3.28
N LYS A 142 4.61 -21.84 2.06
CA LYS A 142 5.50 -21.59 0.93
C LYS A 142 5.51 -20.11 0.55
N THR A 143 4.33 -19.50 0.59
CA THR A 143 4.13 -18.09 0.25
C THR A 143 4.52 -17.20 1.41
N ARG A 144 5.32 -16.15 1.17
CA ARG A 144 5.69 -15.19 2.22
C ARG A 144 4.54 -14.25 2.56
N THR A 145 4.44 -13.82 3.80
CA THR A 145 3.41 -12.89 4.25
C THR A 145 4.00 -11.55 4.62
N TYR A 146 3.42 -10.49 4.12
CA TYR A 146 3.77 -9.10 4.44
C TYR A 146 2.55 -8.38 5.00
N VAL A 147 2.77 -7.35 5.80
CA VAL A 147 1.68 -6.47 6.26
C VAL A 147 2.07 -5.00 6.11
N THR A 148 1.11 -4.20 5.64
CA THR A 148 1.31 -2.77 5.39
C THR A 148 0.17 -1.97 6.00
N GLY A 149 0.49 -1.10 6.94
CA GLY A 149 -0.52 -0.25 7.57
C GLY A 149 -0.02 0.44 8.83
N GLY A 150 0.40 1.70 8.70
CA GLY A 150 0.61 2.59 9.83
C GLY A 150 1.92 2.43 10.61
N PHE A 151 2.84 1.56 10.17
CA PHE A 151 4.15 1.42 10.79
C PHE A 151 4.95 2.71 10.74
N LYS A 152 5.39 3.18 11.92
CA LYS A 152 6.23 4.37 12.07
C LYS A 152 7.42 4.10 12.97
N THR A 153 7.30 3.21 13.96
CA THR A 153 8.39 2.90 14.88
C THR A 153 9.06 1.58 14.55
N VAL A 154 10.37 1.50 14.80
CA VAL A 154 11.17 0.27 14.64
C VAL A 154 10.64 -0.83 15.56
N GLY A 155 10.22 -0.47 16.79
CA GLY A 155 9.63 -1.41 17.73
C GLY A 155 8.36 -2.07 17.19
N ALA A 156 7.45 -1.30 16.59
CA ALA A 156 6.24 -1.84 15.98
C ALA A 156 6.55 -2.73 14.76
N MET A 157 7.51 -2.32 13.92
CA MET A 157 7.95 -3.10 12.76
C MET A 157 8.53 -4.45 13.20
N VAL A 158 9.49 -4.45 14.13
CA VAL A 158 10.10 -5.69 14.66
C VAL A 158 9.07 -6.57 15.34
N ASN A 159 8.15 -6.00 16.12
CA ASN A 159 7.10 -6.78 16.76
C ASN A 159 6.17 -7.49 15.75
N ALA A 160 5.86 -6.84 14.61
CA ALA A 160 5.06 -7.46 13.57
C ALA A 160 5.75 -8.67 12.92
N LEU A 161 7.09 -8.68 12.88
CA LEU A 161 7.87 -9.80 12.33
C LEU A 161 7.78 -11.10 13.18
N ASN A 162 7.15 -11.04 14.37
CA ASN A 162 6.80 -12.24 15.11
C ASN A 162 5.66 -13.03 14.44
N THR A 163 4.86 -12.39 13.59
CA THR A 163 3.71 -13.02 12.88
C THR A 163 3.96 -13.14 11.38
N VAL A 164 4.54 -12.11 10.75
CA VAL A 164 4.69 -12.04 9.28
C VAL A 164 6.17 -12.02 8.86
N ASP A 165 6.46 -12.37 7.61
CA ASP A 165 7.82 -12.37 7.06
C ASP A 165 8.36 -10.96 6.76
N GLY A 166 7.48 -9.95 6.62
CA GLY A 166 7.90 -8.59 6.32
C GLY A 166 6.86 -7.51 6.56
N VAL A 167 7.31 -6.26 6.57
CA VAL A 167 6.45 -5.07 6.72
C VAL A 167 6.64 -4.14 5.53
N GLY A 168 5.55 -3.58 5.02
CA GLY A 168 5.63 -2.55 3.97
C GLY A 168 5.43 -1.14 4.53
N LEU A 169 6.11 -0.20 3.91
CA LEU A 169 6.13 1.22 4.26
C LEU A 169 5.73 2.06 3.05
N ALA A 170 4.98 3.13 3.28
CA ALA A 170 4.52 4.03 2.22
C ALA A 170 4.81 5.50 2.59
N ARG A 171 3.90 6.15 3.33
CA ARG A 171 4.04 7.57 3.72
C ARG A 171 5.38 7.92 4.40
N PRO A 172 5.91 7.13 5.36
CA PRO A 172 7.21 7.43 5.97
C PRO A 172 8.35 7.55 4.97
N VAL A 173 8.44 6.63 4.00
CA VAL A 173 9.54 6.63 3.01
C VAL A 173 9.39 7.69 1.93
N CYS A 174 8.24 8.37 1.85
CA CYS A 174 8.07 9.55 0.98
C CYS A 174 8.80 10.75 1.56
N GLN A 175 8.74 10.95 2.88
CA GLN A 175 9.48 12.01 3.57
C GLN A 175 10.94 11.64 3.82
N GLU A 176 11.18 10.38 4.17
CA GLU A 176 12.49 9.88 4.55
C GLU A 176 12.91 8.75 3.61
N PRO A 177 13.45 9.06 2.41
CA PRO A 177 13.85 8.04 1.44
C PRO A 177 14.97 7.13 1.95
N ARG A 178 15.75 7.60 2.93
CA ARG A 178 16.82 6.86 3.60
C ARG A 178 16.34 6.06 4.81
N PHE A 179 15.06 6.14 5.17
CA PHE A 179 14.51 5.60 6.42
C PHE A 179 14.87 4.13 6.65
N CYS A 180 14.64 3.27 5.66
CA CYS A 180 14.94 1.83 5.79
C CYS A 180 16.43 1.59 6.05
N ALA A 181 17.31 2.28 5.33
CA ALA A 181 18.76 2.16 5.52
C ALA A 181 19.20 2.67 6.90
N ASP A 182 18.61 3.78 7.37
CA ASP A 182 18.93 4.36 8.67
C ASP A 182 18.39 3.52 9.84
N VAL A 183 17.25 2.85 9.67
CA VAL A 183 16.75 1.83 10.60
C VAL A 183 17.72 0.65 10.69
N LEU A 184 18.12 0.08 9.55
CA LEU A 184 19.05 -1.05 9.51
C LEU A 184 20.43 -0.70 10.06
N ALA A 185 20.87 0.54 9.89
CA ALA A 185 22.12 1.06 10.46
C ALA A 185 21.98 1.47 11.95
N GLY A 186 20.80 1.34 12.55
CA GLY A 186 20.55 1.68 13.96
C GLY A 186 20.60 3.19 14.27
N LYS A 187 20.51 4.06 13.25
CA LYS A 187 20.59 5.52 13.42
C LYS A 187 19.29 6.12 13.94
N VAL A 188 18.15 5.49 13.63
CA VAL A 188 16.81 5.98 14.00
C VAL A 188 15.99 4.88 14.65
N LYS A 189 15.03 5.28 15.49
CA LYS A 189 14.08 4.38 16.17
C LYS A 189 12.67 4.44 15.59
N GLY A 190 12.44 5.30 14.60
CA GLY A 190 11.16 5.49 13.95
C GLY A 190 11.22 6.69 13.01
N ALA A 191 10.17 6.82 12.20
CA ALA A 191 9.99 7.87 11.24
C ALA A 191 9.79 9.22 11.92
N ILE A 192 10.19 10.29 11.23
CA ILE A 192 9.95 11.67 11.61
C ILE A 192 8.45 11.89 11.81
N LYS A 193 8.12 12.58 12.91
CA LYS A 193 6.74 12.93 13.22
C LYS A 193 6.35 14.21 12.47
N MET A 194 5.56 14.06 11.42
CA MET A 194 4.94 15.18 10.70
C MET A 194 4.02 15.99 11.62
N GLN A 195 4.01 17.31 11.42
CA GLN A 195 3.04 18.26 11.98
C GLN A 195 1.79 18.37 11.09
N LEU A 196 1.37 17.27 10.47
CA LEU A 196 0.11 17.15 9.74
C LEU A 196 -0.86 16.25 10.52
N ASP A 197 -2.15 16.46 10.32
CA ASP A 197 -3.17 15.50 10.76
C ASP A 197 -2.99 14.18 10.00
N ASN A 198 -2.54 13.15 10.71
CA ASN A 198 -2.25 11.84 10.14
C ASN A 198 -3.51 11.07 9.72
N ASP A 199 -4.67 11.47 10.27
CA ASP A 199 -5.97 10.86 9.97
C ASP A 199 -6.62 11.53 8.74
N ASN A 200 -6.12 12.70 8.33
CA ASN A 200 -6.56 13.37 7.11
C ASN A 200 -5.89 12.71 5.88
N PHE A 201 -6.56 11.70 5.33
CA PHE A 201 -6.09 10.99 4.14
C PHE A 201 -5.86 11.93 2.95
N GLY A 202 -6.76 12.91 2.72
CA GLY A 202 -6.64 13.85 1.61
C GLY A 202 -5.34 14.65 1.67
N ILE A 203 -5.05 15.25 2.83
CA ILE A 203 -3.82 16.02 3.04
C ILE A 203 -2.58 15.11 2.97
N THR A 204 -2.59 13.98 3.70
CA THR A 204 -1.40 13.11 3.77
C THR A 204 -1.08 12.41 2.45
N ASN A 205 -2.09 12.12 1.61
CA ASN A 205 -1.88 11.61 0.25
C ASN A 205 -1.23 12.66 -0.66
N VAL A 206 -1.70 13.90 -0.60
CA VAL A 206 -1.12 15.01 -1.38
C VAL A 206 0.30 15.31 -0.91
N ALA A 207 0.57 15.28 0.40
CA ALA A 207 1.90 15.43 0.96
C ALA A 207 2.87 14.35 0.44
N ALA A 208 2.51 13.07 0.56
CA ALA A 208 3.34 11.95 0.10
C ALA A 208 3.64 12.04 -1.41
N GLY A 209 2.64 12.31 -2.24
CA GLY A 209 2.86 12.45 -3.68
C GLY A 209 3.67 13.68 -4.07
N THR A 210 3.56 14.78 -3.32
CA THR A 210 4.41 15.97 -3.47
C THR A 210 5.86 15.64 -3.16
N GLN A 211 6.12 14.91 -2.07
CA GLN A 211 7.47 14.49 -1.70
C GLN A 211 8.09 13.55 -2.75
N ILE A 212 7.31 12.59 -3.28
CA ILE A 212 7.74 11.75 -4.41
C ILE A 212 8.07 12.61 -5.64
N ARG A 213 7.24 13.61 -5.93
CA ARG A 213 7.47 14.54 -7.05
C ARG A 213 8.75 15.37 -6.87
N GLN A 214 9.07 15.81 -5.66
CA GLN A 214 10.32 16.50 -5.35
C GLN A 214 11.53 15.60 -5.61
N MET A 215 11.49 14.35 -5.15
CA MET A 215 12.55 13.38 -5.45
C MET A 215 12.72 13.14 -6.96
N GLY A 216 11.62 13.06 -7.71
CA GLY A 216 11.65 12.99 -9.18
C GLY A 216 12.22 14.24 -9.88
N LYS A 217 12.52 15.30 -9.13
CA LYS A 217 13.15 16.54 -9.59
C LYS A 217 14.53 16.78 -8.95
N ASP A 218 15.14 15.74 -8.38
CA ASP A 218 16.42 15.81 -7.66
C ASP A 218 16.40 16.80 -6.48
N GLN A 219 15.27 16.86 -5.77
CA GLN A 219 15.11 17.67 -4.56
C GLN A 219 14.89 16.78 -3.33
N GLU A 220 15.46 17.17 -2.18
CA GLU A 220 15.08 16.59 -0.89
C GLU A 220 13.57 16.82 -0.63
N PRO A 221 12.86 15.80 -0.13
CA PRO A 221 11.48 15.96 0.32
C PRO A 221 11.34 17.08 1.35
N ILE A 222 10.27 17.87 1.23
CA ILE A 222 9.94 18.87 2.25
C ILE A 222 9.76 18.21 3.62
N ASP A 223 10.48 18.71 4.63
CA ASP A 223 10.41 18.22 6.00
C ASP A 223 9.18 18.80 6.71
N LEU A 224 8.11 18.03 6.74
CA LEU A 224 6.83 18.41 7.34
C LEU A 224 6.81 18.23 8.86
N SER A 225 7.96 17.97 9.51
CA SER A 225 8.07 18.11 10.97
C SER A 225 8.31 19.54 11.44
N LYS A 226 8.60 20.46 10.50
CA LYS A 226 8.83 21.89 10.74
C LYS A 226 7.57 22.69 10.40
N GLY A 227 7.17 23.58 11.30
CA GLY A 227 5.90 24.32 11.17
C GLY A 227 5.89 25.24 9.95
N GLU A 228 6.99 25.94 9.70
CA GLU A 228 7.18 26.82 8.55
C GLU A 228 7.04 26.08 7.21
N ASN A 229 7.46 24.82 7.16
CA ASN A 229 7.33 23.97 5.99
C ASN A 229 5.89 23.48 5.79
N VAL A 230 5.16 23.22 6.89
CA VAL A 230 3.73 22.91 6.83
C VAL A 230 2.95 24.11 6.30
N ASP A 231 3.24 25.32 6.77
CA ASP A 231 2.58 26.54 6.29
C ASP A 231 2.84 26.76 4.78
N ALA A 232 4.10 26.59 4.34
CA ALA A 232 4.46 26.65 2.93
C ALA A 232 3.73 25.59 2.09
N PHE A 233 3.71 24.34 2.56
CA PHE A 233 3.00 23.24 1.91
C PHE A 233 1.50 23.52 1.78
N MET A 234 0.83 23.97 2.85
CA MET A 234 -0.61 24.25 2.83
C MET A 234 -0.96 25.40 1.89
N LYS A 235 -0.11 26.43 1.81
CA LYS A 235 -0.27 27.54 0.85
C LYS A 235 -0.16 27.05 -0.61
N ASP A 236 0.86 26.26 -0.92
CA ASP A 236 1.06 25.72 -2.27
C ASP A 236 -0.03 24.69 -2.63
N MET A 237 -0.51 23.92 -1.64
CA MET A 237 -1.65 23.01 -1.78
C MET A 237 -2.93 23.75 -2.16
N GLY A 238 -3.22 24.90 -1.53
CA GLY A 238 -4.36 25.74 -1.89
C GLY A 238 -4.29 26.22 -3.35
N THR A 239 -3.12 26.71 -3.76
CA THR A 239 -2.89 27.15 -5.15
C THR A 239 -3.06 26.01 -6.15
N TRP A 240 -2.53 24.83 -5.81
CA TRP A 240 -2.68 23.62 -6.63
C TRP A 240 -4.13 23.15 -6.70
N ALA A 241 -4.87 23.15 -5.58
CA ALA A 241 -6.27 22.76 -5.54
C ALA A 241 -7.15 23.70 -6.37
N ASP A 242 -6.91 25.01 -6.30
CA ASP A 242 -7.60 26.01 -7.13
C ASP A 242 -7.32 25.79 -8.61
N LYS A 243 -6.09 25.43 -8.97
CA LYS A 243 -5.69 25.13 -10.35
C LYS A 243 -6.42 23.88 -10.86
N MET A 244 -6.41 22.80 -10.08
CA MET A 244 -7.10 21.55 -10.41
C MET A 244 -8.61 21.73 -10.51
N GLY A 245 -9.21 22.50 -9.60
CA GLY A 245 -10.66 22.77 -9.61
C GLY A 245 -11.14 23.58 -10.81
N LYS A 246 -10.25 24.33 -11.47
CA LYS A 246 -10.54 25.12 -12.69
C LYS A 246 -10.26 24.35 -13.98
N ASP A 247 -9.73 23.13 -13.90
CA ASP A 247 -9.30 22.34 -15.05
C ASP A 247 -10.45 21.58 -15.71
N SER A 248 -11.29 22.29 -16.46
CA SER A 248 -12.41 21.68 -17.17
C SER A 248 -11.97 20.74 -18.30
N GLU A 249 -10.74 20.88 -18.80
CA GLU A 249 -10.21 20.10 -19.92
C GLU A 249 -9.42 18.86 -19.47
N MET A 250 -9.29 18.63 -18.14
CA MET A 250 -8.53 17.52 -17.55
C MET A 250 -7.07 17.44 -18.04
N GLN A 251 -6.44 18.60 -18.25
CA GLN A 251 -5.05 18.69 -18.70
C GLN A 251 -4.03 18.73 -17.55
N ASN A 252 -4.46 19.12 -16.35
CA ASN A 252 -3.63 19.16 -15.16
C ASN A 252 -3.65 17.80 -14.45
N TYR A 253 -2.47 17.35 -14.02
CA TYR A 253 -2.29 16.08 -13.33
C TYR A 253 -1.12 16.17 -12.33
N GLY A 254 -1.02 15.15 -11.47
CA GLY A 254 0.08 15.01 -10.52
C GLY A 254 -0.09 15.84 -9.24
N TYR A 255 1.02 16.03 -8.54
CA TYR A 255 1.07 16.62 -7.19
C TYR A 255 1.69 18.03 -7.20
N ILE A 256 1.78 18.65 -6.02
CA ILE A 256 2.17 20.05 -5.85
C ILE A 256 3.63 20.26 -6.27
N ASP A 257 3.90 21.40 -6.92
CA ASP A 257 5.24 21.95 -7.05
C ASP A 257 5.46 22.97 -5.95
N ILE A 258 6.31 22.63 -4.96
CA ILE A 258 6.58 23.52 -3.82
C ILE A 258 7.35 24.75 -4.32
N SER A 259 6.79 25.91 -4.05
CA SER A 259 7.32 27.23 -4.43
C SER A 259 7.43 28.18 -3.24
N SER A 260 6.69 27.90 -2.16
CA SER A 260 6.67 28.69 -0.93
C SER A 260 7.76 28.30 0.08
N ALA A 261 8.57 27.28 -0.23
CA ALA A 261 9.77 26.90 0.51
C ALA A 261 10.94 26.66 -0.46
N ALA A 262 12.17 26.91 -0.01
CA ALA A 262 13.36 26.71 -0.83
C ALA A 262 13.60 25.21 -1.08
N ALA A 263 13.79 24.84 -2.35
CA ALA A 263 14.20 23.50 -2.71
C ALA A 263 15.64 23.24 -2.27
N VAL A 264 15.88 22.06 -1.69
CA VAL A 264 17.22 21.60 -1.32
C VAL A 264 17.61 20.49 -2.31
N PRO A 265 18.81 20.52 -2.92
CA PRO A 265 19.25 19.44 -3.81
C PRO A 265 19.30 18.09 -3.10
N TYR A 266 18.83 17.03 -3.77
CA TYR A 266 18.83 15.68 -3.24
C TYR A 266 20.24 15.20 -2.90
N GLY A 267 20.43 14.61 -1.72
CA GLY A 267 21.74 14.17 -1.23
C GLY A 267 22.70 15.31 -0.89
N GLY A 268 22.27 16.57 -0.96
CA GLY A 268 23.00 17.69 -0.41
C GLY A 268 23.25 17.50 1.09
N ALA A 269 24.29 18.13 1.62
CA ALA A 269 24.51 18.16 3.06
C ALA A 269 23.28 18.80 3.72
N SER A 270 22.39 17.98 4.27
CA SER A 270 21.24 18.44 5.02
C SER A 270 21.72 19.09 6.32
N VAL A 271 21.23 20.31 6.56
CA VAL A 271 21.33 21.04 7.83
C VAL A 271 20.50 20.34 8.90
#